data_AF-A0A0R2G1C7-F1
#
_entry.id   AF-A0A0R2G1C7-F1
#
_cell.length_a   1.000
_cell.length_b   1.000
_cell.length_c   1.000
_cell.angle_alpha   90.00
_cell.angle_beta   90.00
_cell.angle_gamma   90.00
#
_symmetry.space_group_name_H-M   'P 1'
#
loop_
_entity.id
_entity.type
_entity.pdbx_description
1 polymer ?
#
loop_
_entity_poly.entity_id
_entity_poly.type
_entity_poly.pdbx_seq_one_letter_code
_entity_poly.pdbx_strand_id
1 'polypeptide(L)' 'MTGIDSMIKKSLELNEKYKEHFKKEIPDSVVWWDPFNISSYPNEFKSGLEAMERDVNKAIATDVPFEDVQPKDDLHSIY' A
#
# COMPACT_ATOMS: atom_id res chain seq x y z
N MET A 1 -19.84 10.90 -10.26
CA MET A 1 -18.70 10.31 -9.54
C MET A 1 -17.56 10.24 -10.54
N THR A 2 -16.49 10.98 -10.29
CA THR A 2 -15.34 11.03 -11.18
C THR A 2 -14.53 9.74 -11.07
N GLY A 3 -13.73 9.41 -12.08
CA GLY A 3 -12.88 8.21 -12.03
C GLY A 3 -11.96 8.17 -10.80
N ILE A 4 -11.54 9.34 -10.31
CA ILE A 4 -10.69 9.52 -9.13
C ILE A 4 -11.39 9.06 -7.84
N ASP A 5 -12.67 9.40 -7.66
CA ASP A 5 -13.45 9.00 -6.47
C ASP A 5 -13.49 7.46 -6.32
N SER A 6 -13.66 6.76 -7.45
CA SER A 6 -13.65 5.29 -7.47
C SER A 6 -12.28 4.72 -7.11
N MET A 7 -11.20 5.38 -7.52
CA MET A 7 -9.85 4.91 -7.26
C MET A 7 -9.47 5.15 -5.78
N ILE A 8 -9.88 6.28 -5.20
CA ILE A 8 -9.75 6.54 -3.75
C ILE A 8 -10.50 5.48 -2.94
N LYS A 9 -11.76 5.19 -3.31
CA LYS A 9 -12.56 4.16 -2.64
C LYS A 9 -11.87 2.80 -2.67
N LYS A 10 -11.32 2.40 -3.81
CA LYS A 10 -10.59 1.13 -3.94
C LYS A 10 -9.32 1.09 -3.07
N SER A 11 -8.60 2.20 -2.92
CA SER A 11 -7.44 2.27 -2.02
C SER A 11 -7.84 2.05 -0.55
N LEU A 12 -8.97 2.61 -0.13
CA LEU A 12 -9.53 2.41 1.21
C LEU A 12 -9.95 0.96 1.42
N GLU A 13 -10.62 0.35 0.45
CA GLU A 13 -11.02 -1.07 0.49
C GLU A 13 -9.81 -2.00 0.63
N LEU A 14 -8.70 -1.72 -0.07
CA LEU A 14 -7.46 -2.50 0.06
C LEU A 14 -6.81 -2.34 1.45
N ASN A 15 -6.85 -1.14 2.01
CA ASN A 15 -6.33 -0.88 3.35
C ASN A 15 -7.17 -1.59 4.42
N GLU A 16 -8.50 -1.53 4.32
CA GLU A 16 -9.40 -2.29 5.19
C GLU A 16 -9.17 -3.80 5.08
N LYS A 17 -9.03 -4.33 3.86
CA LYS A 17 -8.74 -5.75 3.63
C LYS A 17 -7.44 -6.20 4.31
N TYR A 18 -6.38 -5.40 4.17
CA TYR A 18 -5.10 -5.67 4.84
C TYR A 18 -5.24 -5.61 6.36
N LYS A 19 -5.94 -4.59 6.88
CA LYS A 19 -6.21 -4.41 8.31
C LYS A 19 -7.07 -5.52 8.90
N GLU A 20 -8.05 -6.04 8.18
CA GLU A 20 -8.87 -7.14 8.64
C GLU A 20 -8.08 -8.44 8.77
N HIS A 21 -7.18 -8.71 7.83
CA HIS A 21 -6.35 -9.92 7.80
C HIS A 21 -5.24 -9.86 8.85
N PHE A 22 -4.42 -8.80 8.85
CA PHE A 22 -3.26 -8.69 9.72
C PHE A 22 -3.52 -7.98 11.07
N LYS A 23 -4.71 -7.39 11.25
CA LYS A 23 -5.03 -6.51 12.40
C LYS A 23 -4.06 -5.34 12.56
N LYS A 24 -3.44 -4.92 11.46
CA LYS A 24 -2.45 -3.83 11.37
C LYS A 24 -2.78 -2.89 10.22
N GLU A 25 -2.40 -1.64 10.33
CA GLU A 25 -2.52 -0.68 9.24
C GLU A 25 -1.35 -0.85 8.26
N ILE A 26 -1.55 -0.50 7.00
CA ILE A 26 -0.45 -0.45 6.04
C ILE A 26 0.49 0.68 6.48
N PRO A 27 1.81 0.45 6.56
CA PRO A 27 2.74 1.49 6.98
C PRO A 27 2.72 2.68 6.01
N ASP A 28 2.73 3.90 6.55
CA ASP A 28 2.83 5.14 5.77
C ASP A 28 4.12 5.22 4.92
N SER A 29 5.15 4.43 5.27
CA SER A 29 6.37 4.30 4.48
C SER A 29 6.15 3.63 3.12
N VAL A 30 5.03 2.92 2.98
CA VAL A 30 4.63 2.26 1.75
C VAL A 30 3.73 3.20 0.95
N VAL A 31 4.35 4.23 0.38
CA VAL A 31 3.68 5.17 -0.51
C VAL A 31 3.73 4.63 -1.94
N TRP A 32 2.63 4.06 -2.42
CA TRP A 32 2.50 3.66 -3.84
C TRP A 32 1.94 4.79 -4.73
N TRP A 33 1.31 5.81 -4.14
CA TRP A 33 0.66 6.91 -4.85
C TRP A 33 0.54 8.16 -3.96
N ASP A 34 0.48 9.35 -4.56
CA ASP A 34 0.37 10.64 -3.86
C ASP A 34 -1.09 11.19 -3.88
N PRO A 35 -1.78 11.27 -2.72
CA PRO A 35 -3.14 11.80 -2.62
C PRO A 35 -3.29 13.29 -2.97
N PHE A 36 -2.22 14.08 -2.87
CA PHE A 36 -2.31 15.53 -3.05
C PHE A 36 -2.17 15.95 -4.52
N ASN A 37 -1.67 15.06 -5.38
CA ASN A 37 -1.40 15.34 -6.79
C ASN A 37 -2.24 14.51 -7.78
N ILE A 38 -3.25 13.77 -7.29
CA ILE A 38 -4.10 12.87 -8.11
C ILE A 38 -4.74 13.58 -9.31
N SER A 39 -5.21 14.81 -9.11
CA SER A 39 -5.86 15.62 -10.15
C SER A 39 -4.91 15.97 -11.30
N SER A 40 -3.61 16.05 -11.01
CA SER A 40 -2.56 16.38 -11.97
C SER A 40 -1.98 15.14 -12.66
N TYR A 41 -2.00 13.97 -11.99
CA TYR A 41 -1.39 12.73 -12.46
C TYR A 41 -2.29 11.49 -12.28
N PRO A 42 -3.46 11.43 -12.94
CA PRO A 42 -4.41 10.33 -12.76
C PRO A 42 -3.87 8.96 -13.21
N ASN A 43 -2.91 8.94 -14.14
CA ASN A 43 -2.26 7.70 -14.58
C ASN A 43 -1.32 7.12 -13.52
N GLU A 44 -0.59 7.97 -12.80
CA GLU A 44 0.31 7.54 -11.71
C GLU A 44 -0.50 6.96 -10.56
N PHE A 45 -1.65 7.58 -10.25
CA PHE A 45 -2.59 7.04 -9.28
C PHE A 45 -3.05 5.63 -9.64
N LYS A 46 -3.44 5.42 -10.90
CA LYS A 46 -3.89 4.11 -11.37
C LYS A 46 -2.78 3.06 -11.22
N SER A 47 -1.56 3.38 -11.64
CA SER A 47 -0.42 2.47 -11.52
C SER A 47 -0.06 2.18 -10.05
N GLY A 48 -0.11 3.19 -9.18
CA GLY A 48 0.10 3.02 -7.74
C GLY A 48 -0.97 2.16 -7.08
N LEU A 49 -2.23 2.31 -7.49
CA LEU A 49 -3.35 1.50 -7.00
C LEU A 49 -3.22 0.03 -7.45
N GLU A 50 -2.81 -0.22 -8.70
CA GLU A 50 -2.53 -1.56 -9.22
C GLU A 50 -1.33 -2.22 -8.51
N ALA A 51 -0.32 -1.44 -8.13
CA ALA A 51 0.80 -1.91 -7.32
C ALA A 51 0.34 -2.29 -5.89
N MET A 52 -0.40 -1.39 -5.23
CA MET A 52 -0.97 -1.62 -3.91
C MET A 52 -1.85 -2.88 -3.88
N GLU A 53 -2.72 -3.07 -4.87
CA GLU A 53 -3.58 -4.26 -4.97
C GLU A 53 -2.76 -5.55 -5.06
N ARG A 54 -1.71 -5.55 -5.88
CA ARG A 54 -0.82 -6.70 -6.05
C ARG A 54 -0.07 -7.02 -4.75
N ASP A 55 0.47 -6.01 -4.10
CA ASP A 55 1.26 -6.15 -2.89
C ASP A 55 0.39 -6.59 -1.71
N VAL A 56 -0.81 -6.01 -1.54
CA VAL A 56 -1.76 -6.42 -0.49
C VAL A 56 -2.22 -7.86 -0.71
N ASN A 57 -2.57 -8.23 -1.95
CA ASN A 57 -2.97 -9.60 -2.24
C ASN A 57 -1.82 -10.59 -2.03
N LYS A 58 -0.58 -10.21 -2.35
CA LYS A 58 0.61 -11.03 -2.09
C LYS A 58 0.88 -11.17 -0.60
N ALA A 59 0.81 -10.08 0.16
CA ALA A 59 0.97 -10.09 1.61
C ALA A 59 -0.04 -11.06 2.25
N ILE A 60 -1.33 -10.90 1.94
CA ILE A 60 -2.40 -11.78 2.42
C ILE A 60 -2.18 -13.24 1.99
N ALA A 61 -1.79 -13.48 0.74
CA ALA A 61 -1.56 -14.83 0.23
C ALA A 61 -0.35 -15.53 0.87
N THR A 62 0.65 -14.75 1.31
CA THR A 62 1.86 -15.26 1.96
C THR A 62 1.77 -15.22 3.49
N ASP A 63 0.72 -14.62 4.03
CA ASP A 63 0.55 -14.32 5.46
C ASP A 63 1.72 -13.52 6.05
N VAL A 64 2.35 -12.68 5.23
CA VAL A 64 3.48 -11.81 5.63
C VAL A 64 3.06 -10.34 5.52
N PRO A 65 3.00 -9.59 6.63
CA PRO A 65 2.69 -8.16 6.60
C PRO A 65 3.88 -7.34 6.07
N PHE A 66 3.61 -6.16 5.51
CA PHE A 66 4.64 -5.30 4.90
C PHE A 66 5.77 -4.89 5.84
N GLU A 67 5.48 -4.72 7.14
CA GLU A 67 6.48 -4.42 8.17
C GLU A 67 7.55 -5.52 8.32
N ASP A 68 7.21 -6.76 7.96
CA ASP A 68 8.11 -7.91 8.04
C ASP A 68 8.79 -8.21 6.69
N VAL A 69 8.40 -7.50 5.62
CA VAL A 69 9.09 -7.50 4.32
C VAL A 69 10.20 -6.44 4.27
N GLN A 70 10.10 -5.39 5.10
CA GLN A 70 11.19 -4.43 5.23
C GLN A 70 12.33 -5.08 6.03
N PRO A 71 13.55 -5.17 5.47
CA PRO A 71 14.70 -5.67 6.22
C PRO A 71 14.91 -4.75 7.42
N LYS A 72 14.60 -5.25 8.62
CA LYS A 72 14.85 -4.55 9.88
C LYS A 72 16.31 -4.61 10.35
N ASP A 73 17.19 -5.32 9.65
CA ASP A 73 18.55 -5.57 10.10
C ASP A 73 19.56 -5.24 9.02
N ASP A 74 20.26 -4.11 9.17
CA ASP A 74 21.70 -3.98 8.85
C ASP A 74 22.32 -2.66 9.38
N LEU A 75 21.83 -2.13 10.50
CA LEU A 75 22.39 -0.92 11.14
C LEU A 75 22.93 -1.16 12.56
N HIS A 76 23.20 -2.42 12.95
CA HIS A 76 23.90 -2.76 14.19
C HIS A 76 24.90 -3.91 14.01
N SER A 77 25.97 -3.68 13.25
CA SER A 77 27.26 -4.34 13.49
C SER A 77 28.37 -3.61 12.76
N ILE A 78 28.83 -2.52 13.36
CA ILE A 78 30.21 -2.08 13.18
C ILE A 78 30.83 -2.21 14.57
N TYR A 79 31.38 -3.40 14.85
CA TYR A 79 32.39 -3.62 15.87
C TYR A 79 33.71 -2.98 15.41
#